data_AF-A0A9X4XAL8-F1
#
_entry.id   AF-A0A9X4XAL8-F1
#
_cell.length_a   1.000
_cell.length_b   1.000
_cell.length_c   1.000
_cell.angle_alpha   90.00
_cell.angle_beta   90.00
_cell.angle_gamma   90.00
#
_symmetry.space_group_name_H-M   'P 1'
#
loop_
_entity.id
_entity.type
_entity.pdbx_description
1 polymer ?
#
loop_
_entity_poly.entity_id
_entity_poly.type
_entity_poly.pdbx_seq_one_letter_code
_entity_poly.pdbx_strand_id
1 'polypeptide(L)'
;MTDFDIVEEANEIAYNGLVFQAKQAMKEYSEIKGIDPKYYDVNMDVELANDLAPRIAMNYLLNSFLERAKGKKAFELGMKKYIEEFYGKDYILEKLKHALTGGRIRAVMLAELFDLLQNTDPYRKQTDMSFWLKKANEIPSNIELQWYLSKRGVNEFVERYAPDWNRNITKGL
;
A
#
# COMPACT_ATOMS: atom_id res chain seq x y z
N MET A 1 -3.55 15.26 -35.42
CA MET A 1 -3.30 14.24 -34.39
C MET A 1 -2.61 13.10 -35.09
N THR A 2 -1.35 12.87 -34.76
CA THR A 2 -0.54 11.78 -35.30
C THR A 2 -0.90 10.46 -34.61
N ASP A 3 -0.49 9.32 -35.16
CA ASP A 3 -0.66 8.02 -34.49
C ASP A 3 0.09 7.98 -33.14
N PHE A 4 1.18 8.73 -33.03
CA PHE A 4 1.94 8.89 -31.79
C PHE A 4 1.13 9.60 -30.71
N ASP A 5 0.48 10.72 -31.06
CA ASP A 5 -0.36 11.49 -30.12
C ASP A 5 -1.50 10.63 -29.55
N ILE A 6 -2.05 9.71 -30.36
CA ILE A 6 -3.16 8.84 -29.94
C ILE A 6 -2.69 7.77 -28.96
N VAL A 7 -1.50 7.21 -29.17
CA VAL A 7 -0.92 6.21 -28.25
C VAL A 7 -0.61 6.87 -26.91
N GLU A 8 -0.03 8.07 -26.93
CA GLU A 8 0.26 8.84 -25.73
C GLU A 8 -1.03 9.18 -24.96
N GLU A 9 -2.06 9.67 -25.63
CA GLU A 9 -3.36 9.98 -25.02
C GLU A 9 -4.03 8.74 -24.42
N ALA A 10 -4.01 7.61 -25.14
CA ALA A 10 -4.53 6.36 -24.63
C ALA A 10 -3.77 5.90 -23.37
N ASN A 11 -2.44 5.97 -23.39
CA ASN A 11 -1.62 5.63 -22.24
C ASN A 11 -1.94 6.49 -21.02
N GLU A 12 -2.11 7.80 -21.20
CA GLU A 12 -2.46 8.71 -20.12
C GLU A 12 -3.83 8.38 -19.52
N ILE A 13 -4.83 8.10 -20.36
CA ILE A 13 -6.17 7.71 -19.90
C ILE A 13 -6.13 6.36 -19.16
N ALA A 14 -5.41 5.37 -19.71
CA ALA A 14 -5.20 4.08 -19.05
C ALA A 14 -4.55 4.24 -17.68
N TYR A 15 -3.46 4.99 -17.63
CA TYR A 15 -2.70 5.25 -16.42
C TYR A 15 -3.57 5.89 -15.34
N ASN A 16 -4.24 7.00 -15.67
CA ASN A 16 -5.10 7.70 -14.72
C ASN A 16 -6.29 6.84 -14.25
N GLY A 17 -6.89 6.08 -15.17
CA GLY A 17 -7.95 5.14 -14.84
C GLY A 17 -7.49 4.06 -13.87
N LEU A 18 -6.32 3.45 -14.10
CA LEU A 18 -5.76 2.42 -13.24
C LEU A 18 -5.36 2.95 -11.87
N VAL A 19 -4.74 4.14 -11.79
CA VAL A 19 -4.43 4.78 -10.51
C VAL A 19 -5.70 5.01 -9.70
N PHE A 20 -6.78 5.46 -10.36
CA PHE A 20 -8.07 5.62 -9.69
C PHE A 20 -8.62 4.29 -9.17
N GLN A 21 -8.65 3.24 -9.99
CA GLN A 21 -9.13 1.92 -9.58
C GLN A 21 -8.26 1.31 -8.46
N ALA A 22 -6.93 1.48 -8.52
CA ALA A 22 -6.00 1.03 -7.49
C ALA A 22 -6.25 1.73 -6.15
N LYS A 23 -6.46 3.05 -6.14
CA LYS A 23 -6.79 3.78 -4.91
C LYS A 23 -8.10 3.30 -4.28
N GLN A 24 -9.13 3.04 -5.09
CA GLN A 24 -10.39 2.49 -4.59
C GLN A 24 -10.20 1.08 -4.03
N ALA A 25 -9.44 0.22 -4.73
CA ALA A 25 -9.16 -1.14 -4.30
C ALA A 25 -8.30 -1.18 -3.02
N MET A 26 -7.32 -0.27 -2.87
CA MET A 26 -6.52 -0.14 -1.65
C MET A 26 -7.38 0.30 -0.46
N LYS A 27 -8.32 1.22 -0.68
CA LYS A 27 -9.28 1.62 0.37
C LYS A 27 -10.13 0.44 0.82
N GLU A 28 -10.69 -0.32 -0.12
CA GLU A 28 -11.46 -1.52 0.22
C GLU A 28 -10.61 -2.60 0.88
N TYR A 29 -9.38 -2.82 0.41
CA TYR A 29 -8.45 -3.74 1.04
C TYR A 29 -8.15 -3.34 2.49
N SER A 30 -8.00 -2.04 2.76
CA SER A 30 -7.87 -1.49 4.11
C SER A 30 -9.08 -1.80 4.98
N GLU A 31 -10.29 -1.59 4.47
CA GLU A 31 -11.53 -1.88 5.18
C GLU A 31 -11.65 -3.39 5.50
N ILE A 32 -11.27 -4.26 4.55
CA ILE A 32 -11.29 -5.72 4.73
C ILE A 32 -10.26 -6.18 5.76
N LYS A 33 -9.05 -5.62 5.74
CA LYS A 33 -7.94 -6.06 6.61
C LYS A 33 -7.90 -5.34 7.96
N GLY A 34 -8.57 -4.21 8.11
CA GLY A 34 -8.50 -3.36 9.30
C GLY A 34 -7.13 -2.71 9.51
N ILE A 35 -6.29 -2.68 8.47
CA ILE A 35 -4.95 -2.09 8.51
C ILE A 35 -4.96 -0.75 7.77
N ASP A 36 -4.36 0.27 8.37
CA ASP A 36 -4.23 1.63 7.83
C ASP A 36 -3.48 1.57 6.48
N PRO A 37 -4.03 2.22 5.42
CA PRO A 37 -3.40 2.21 4.10
C PRO A 37 -1.97 2.72 4.05
N LYS A 38 -1.53 3.54 5.02
CA LYS A 38 -0.14 4.04 5.08
C LYS A 38 0.90 2.93 5.23
N TYR A 39 0.49 1.75 5.71
CA TYR A 39 1.33 0.56 5.84
C TYR A 39 1.37 -0.31 4.60
N TYR A 40 0.57 0.02 3.60
CA TYR A 40 0.66 -0.59 2.29
C TYR A 40 1.76 0.09 1.48
N ASP A 41 2.24 -0.60 0.46
CA ASP A 41 3.28 -0.07 -0.41
C ASP A 41 2.79 1.22 -1.08
N VAL A 42 3.42 2.34 -0.72
CA VAL A 42 3.00 3.71 -1.07
C VAL A 42 3.06 3.99 -2.57
N ASN A 43 3.73 3.14 -3.34
CA ASN A 43 3.88 3.30 -4.79
C ASN A 43 3.08 2.24 -5.58
N MET A 44 2.29 1.39 -4.93
CA MET A 44 1.67 0.25 -5.60
C MET A 44 0.64 0.65 -6.66
N ASP A 45 -0.07 1.76 -6.45
CA ASP A 45 -0.99 2.33 -7.43
C ASP A 45 -0.25 2.81 -8.69
N VAL A 46 0.90 3.47 -8.51
CA VAL A 46 1.76 3.96 -9.60
C VAL A 46 2.47 2.81 -10.32
N GLU A 47 3.05 1.85 -9.59
CA GLU A 47 3.73 0.69 -10.17
C GLU A 47 2.77 -0.15 -11.02
N LEU A 48 1.57 -0.41 -10.51
CA LEU A 48 0.56 -1.18 -11.24
C LEU A 48 0.07 -0.44 -12.48
N ALA A 49 -0.11 0.88 -12.39
CA ALA A 49 -0.49 1.70 -13.53
C ALA A 49 0.61 1.75 -14.61
N ASN A 50 1.87 1.90 -14.21
CA ASN A 50 3.01 1.89 -15.13
C ASN A 50 3.16 0.55 -15.88
N ASP A 51 2.95 -0.58 -15.19
CA ASP A 51 3.05 -1.91 -15.80
C ASP A 51 1.90 -2.19 -16.78
N LEU A 52 0.67 -1.81 -16.42
CA LEU A 52 -0.52 -2.22 -17.16
C LEU A 52 -1.00 -1.20 -18.20
N ALA A 53 -0.77 0.10 -18.00
CA ALA A 53 -1.31 1.15 -18.87
C ALA A 53 -0.90 0.99 -20.35
N PRO A 54 0.38 0.73 -20.69
CA PRO A 54 0.80 0.55 -22.08
C PRO A 54 0.06 -0.59 -22.79
N ARG A 55 -0.12 -1.71 -22.08
CA ARG A 55 -0.79 -2.88 -22.63
C ARG A 55 -2.28 -2.65 -22.80
N ILE A 56 -2.92 -1.98 -21.83
CA ILE A 56 -4.36 -1.67 -21.87
C ILE A 56 -4.66 -0.67 -22.98
N ALA A 57 -3.84 0.37 -23.11
CA ALA A 57 -3.94 1.34 -24.19
C ALA A 57 -3.84 0.66 -25.56
N MET A 58 -2.82 -0.18 -25.76
CA MET A 58 -2.67 -0.90 -27.04
C MET A 58 -3.84 -1.84 -27.32
N ASN A 59 -4.30 -2.62 -26.33
CA ASN A 59 -5.44 -3.52 -26.47
C ASN A 59 -6.72 -2.77 -26.83
N TYR A 60 -6.97 -1.63 -26.18
CA TYR A 60 -8.12 -0.79 -26.50
C TYR A 60 -7.99 -0.24 -27.93
N LEU A 61 -6.83 0.29 -28.31
CA LEU A 61 -6.59 0.90 -29.61
C LEU A 61 -6.77 -0.08 -30.79
N LEU A 62 -6.43 -1.36 -30.60
CA LEU A 62 -6.66 -2.42 -31.58
C LEU A 62 -8.16 -2.75 -31.77
N ASN A 63 -8.93 -2.68 -30.69
CA ASN A 63 -10.36 -3.05 -30.70
C ASN A 63 -11.31 -1.86 -30.98
N SER A 64 -10.83 -0.62 -30.84
CA SER A 64 -11.65 0.61 -30.85
C SER A 64 -11.38 1.54 -32.03
N PHE A 65 -10.85 1.04 -33.15
CA PHE A 65 -10.51 1.86 -34.32
C PHE A 65 -11.66 2.79 -34.77
N LEU A 66 -12.92 2.34 -34.61
CA LEU A 66 -14.13 3.10 -34.97
C LEU A 66 -14.57 4.15 -33.93
N GLU A 67 -14.20 4.02 -32.66
CA GLU A 67 -14.53 5.00 -31.61
C GLU A 67 -13.79 6.34 -31.86
N ARG A 68 -12.60 6.29 -32.49
CA ARG A 68 -11.82 7.48 -32.84
C ARG A 68 -12.54 8.39 -33.85
N ALA A 69 -13.28 7.81 -34.79
CA ALA A 69 -14.07 8.57 -35.76
C ALA A 69 -15.20 9.39 -35.12
N LYS A 70 -15.57 9.07 -33.87
CA LYS A 70 -16.61 9.75 -33.08
C LYS A 70 -16.07 10.93 -32.25
N GLY A 71 -14.76 11.18 -32.30
CA GLY A 71 -14.09 12.31 -31.63
C GLY A 71 -13.55 12.00 -30.23
N LYS A 72 -12.72 12.93 -29.71
CA LYS A 72 -11.94 12.78 -28.48
C LYS A 72 -12.75 12.37 -27.25
N LYS A 73 -13.89 13.04 -26.99
CA LYS A 73 -14.75 12.72 -25.83
C LYS A 73 -15.31 11.29 -25.89
N ALA A 74 -15.68 10.82 -27.07
CA ALA A 74 -16.17 9.46 -27.25
C ALA A 74 -15.05 8.45 -27.00
N PHE A 75 -13.86 8.73 -27.53
CA PHE A 75 -12.65 7.93 -27.29
C PHE A 75 -12.31 7.80 -25.81
N GLU A 76 -12.23 8.93 -25.08
CA GLU A 76 -11.98 8.96 -23.63
C GLU A 76 -13.03 8.16 -22.85
N LEU A 77 -14.31 8.33 -23.18
CA LEU A 77 -15.39 7.63 -22.50
C LEU A 77 -15.36 6.12 -22.77
N GLY A 78 -15.13 5.72 -24.01
CA GLY A 78 -15.01 4.30 -24.38
C GLY A 78 -13.84 3.64 -23.67
N MET A 79 -12.72 4.35 -23.54
CA MET A 79 -11.54 3.83 -22.86
C MET A 79 -11.75 3.70 -21.35
N LYS A 80 -12.40 4.69 -20.71
CA LYS A 80 -12.78 4.60 -19.29
C LYS A 80 -13.70 3.41 -19.03
N LYS A 81 -14.71 3.19 -19.89
CA LYS A 81 -15.60 2.03 -19.80
C LYS A 81 -14.84 0.71 -19.96
N TYR A 82 -13.92 0.63 -20.92
CA TYR A 82 -13.08 -0.53 -21.12
C TYR A 82 -12.22 -0.85 -19.88
N ILE A 83 -11.65 0.17 -19.24
CA ILE A 83 -10.91 0.01 -17.98
C ILE A 83 -11.84 -0.48 -16.88
N GLU A 84 -13.03 0.11 -16.71
CA GLU A 84 -13.98 -0.31 -15.67
C GLU A 84 -14.46 -1.76 -15.87
N GLU A 85 -14.73 -2.17 -17.11
CA GLU A 85 -15.26 -3.49 -17.44
C GLU A 85 -14.22 -4.61 -17.24
N PHE A 86 -12.97 -4.38 -17.67
CA PHE A 86 -11.95 -5.44 -17.70
C PHE A 86 -10.86 -5.29 -16.63
N TYR A 87 -10.67 -4.07 -16.12
CA TYR A 87 -9.60 -3.70 -15.18
C TYR A 87 -10.14 -2.86 -14.01
N GLY A 88 -11.43 -3.03 -13.70
CA GLY A 88 -12.09 -2.36 -12.60
C GLY A 88 -11.53 -2.75 -11.24
N LYS A 89 -11.98 -2.05 -10.21
CA LYS A 89 -11.59 -2.21 -8.81
C LYS A 89 -11.43 -3.67 -8.37
N ASP A 90 -12.34 -4.56 -8.71
CA ASP A 90 -12.29 -5.97 -8.26
C ASP A 90 -11.10 -6.75 -8.83
N TYR A 91 -10.78 -6.55 -10.12
CA TYR A 91 -9.58 -7.14 -10.74
C TYR A 91 -8.31 -6.60 -10.06
N ILE A 92 -8.29 -5.30 -9.79
CA ILE A 92 -7.15 -4.65 -9.13
C ILE A 92 -7.02 -5.15 -7.69
N LEU A 93 -8.13 -5.31 -6.97
CA LEU A 93 -8.15 -5.83 -5.61
C LEU A 93 -7.55 -7.24 -5.52
N GLU A 94 -7.83 -8.12 -6.48
CA GLU A 94 -7.19 -9.44 -6.55
C GLU A 94 -5.68 -9.34 -6.78
N LYS A 95 -5.23 -8.44 -7.66
CA LYS A 95 -3.78 -8.17 -7.84
C LYS A 95 -3.13 -7.67 -6.54
N LEU A 96 -3.79 -6.76 -5.83
CA LEU A 96 -3.30 -6.23 -4.54
C LEU A 96 -3.21 -7.33 -3.47
N LYS A 97 -4.20 -8.22 -3.37
CA LYS A 97 -4.18 -9.35 -2.43
C LYS A 97 -2.95 -10.26 -2.62
N HIS A 98 -2.49 -10.42 -3.87
CA HIS A 98 -1.30 -11.19 -4.18
C HIS A 98 0.00 -10.41 -3.91
N ALA A 99 0.03 -9.11 -4.22
CA ALA A 99 1.23 -8.28 -4.09
C ALA A 99 1.52 -7.86 -2.63
N LEU A 100 0.48 -7.56 -1.85
CA LEU A 100 0.58 -7.14 -0.45
C LEU A 100 0.71 -8.34 0.48
N THR A 101 1.93 -8.89 0.56
CA THR A 101 2.23 -9.93 1.55
C THR A 101 2.21 -9.36 2.98
N GLY A 102 1.68 -10.13 3.93
CA GLY A 102 1.62 -9.74 5.34
C GLY A 102 3.01 -9.44 5.96
N GLY A 103 4.08 -10.04 5.42
CA GLY A 103 5.45 -9.82 5.87
C GLY A 103 5.98 -8.41 5.56
N ARG A 104 5.69 -7.87 4.38
CA ARG A 104 6.13 -6.50 4.01
C ARG A 104 5.42 -5.45 4.86
N ILE A 105 4.10 -5.60 5.04
CA ILE A 105 3.29 -4.74 5.91
C ILE A 105 3.86 -4.76 7.34
N ARG A 106 4.15 -5.96 7.85
CA ARG A 106 4.72 -6.12 9.19
C ARG A 106 6.07 -5.42 9.33
N ALA A 107 6.96 -5.54 8.34
CA ALA A 107 8.26 -4.90 8.39
C ALA A 107 8.16 -3.37 8.49
N VAL A 108 7.26 -2.74 7.72
CA VAL A 108 7.00 -1.29 7.80
C VAL A 108 6.47 -0.90 9.18
N MET A 109 5.52 -1.65 9.72
CA MET A 109 4.97 -1.41 11.07
C MET A 109 6.02 -1.57 12.17
N LEU A 110 6.91 -2.57 12.06
CA LEU A 110 7.99 -2.79 13.02
C LEU A 110 9.01 -1.64 13.00
N ALA A 111 9.33 -1.09 11.83
CA ALA A 111 10.18 0.08 11.72
C ALA A 111 9.58 1.29 12.46
N GLU A 112 8.28 1.58 12.27
CA GLU A 112 7.59 2.66 12.99
C GLU A 112 7.54 2.40 14.51
N LEU A 113 7.34 1.16 14.94
CA LEU A 113 7.39 0.80 16.37
C LEU A 113 8.78 1.09 16.97
N PHE A 114 9.85 0.72 16.27
CA PHE A 114 11.22 0.97 16.75
C PHE A 114 11.54 2.46 16.80
N ASP A 115 11.12 3.23 15.80
CA ASP A 115 11.26 4.68 15.82
C ASP A 115 10.51 5.28 17.03
N LEU A 116 9.29 4.82 17.32
CA LEU A 116 8.54 5.26 18.50
C LEU A 116 9.26 4.93 19.81
N LEU A 117 9.78 3.72 19.95
CA LEU A 117 10.51 3.28 21.15
C LEU A 117 11.80 4.09 21.36
N GLN A 118 12.54 4.37 20.29
CA GLN A 118 13.77 5.18 20.35
C GLN A 118 13.51 6.67 20.66
N ASN A 119 12.31 7.16 20.34
CA ASN A 119 11.93 8.55 20.57
C ASN A 119 11.03 8.77 21.80
N THR A 120 10.73 7.72 22.57
CA THR A 120 9.87 7.78 23.76
C THR A 120 10.66 7.49 25.03
N ASP A 121 10.59 8.40 26.00
CA ASP A 121 11.09 8.14 27.35
C ASP A 121 10.11 7.27 28.15
N PRO A 122 10.60 6.33 28.98
CA PRO A 122 12.01 6.03 29.25
C PRO A 122 12.62 4.97 28.31
N TYR A 123 11.87 4.46 27.33
CA TYR A 123 12.21 3.29 26.52
C TYR A 123 13.45 3.46 25.65
N ARG A 124 13.75 4.69 25.21
CA ARG A 124 14.98 5.02 24.48
C ARG A 124 16.28 4.60 25.19
N LYS A 125 16.23 4.35 26.50
CA LYS A 125 17.38 3.87 27.29
C LYS A 125 17.74 2.40 26.98
N GLN A 126 16.82 1.62 26.42
CA GLN A 126 17.09 0.26 25.93
C GLN A 126 17.60 0.34 24.50
N THR A 127 18.92 0.25 24.32
CA THR A 127 19.60 0.40 23.02
C THR A 127 19.72 -0.91 22.25
N ASP A 128 19.48 -2.07 22.89
CA ASP A 128 19.49 -3.36 22.19
C ASP A 128 18.22 -3.51 21.33
N MET A 129 18.36 -3.25 20.03
CA MET A 129 17.27 -3.42 19.07
C MET A 129 16.86 -4.89 18.89
N SER A 130 17.75 -5.84 19.19
CA SER A 130 17.42 -7.27 19.12
C SER A 130 16.42 -7.64 20.23
N PHE A 131 16.51 -7.01 21.39
CA PHE A 131 15.51 -7.13 22.45
C PHE A 131 14.14 -6.65 21.95
N TRP A 132 14.06 -5.43 21.41
CA TRP A 132 12.79 -4.88 20.91
C TRP A 132 12.21 -5.70 19.77
N LEU A 133 13.04 -6.15 18.84
CA LEU A 133 12.61 -7.03 17.75
C LEU A 133 12.05 -8.35 18.27
N LYS A 134 12.72 -8.99 19.25
CA LYS A 134 12.22 -10.21 19.88
C LYS A 134 10.83 -9.98 20.48
N LYS A 135 10.66 -8.89 21.23
CA LYS A 135 9.38 -8.54 21.87
C LYS A 135 8.28 -8.19 20.87
N ALA A 136 8.60 -7.44 19.83
CA ALA A 136 7.65 -7.11 18.78
C ALA A 136 7.22 -8.33 17.96
N ASN A 137 8.09 -9.34 17.81
CA ASN A 137 7.74 -10.61 17.18
C ASN A 137 6.78 -11.49 18.00
N GLU A 138 6.60 -11.21 19.29
CA GLU A 138 5.58 -11.87 20.12
C GLU A 138 4.16 -11.37 19.81
N ILE A 139 4.00 -10.23 19.11
CA ILE A 139 2.70 -9.68 18.74
C ILE A 139 2.05 -10.53 17.62
N PRO A 140 0.87 -11.13 17.85
CA PRO A 140 0.34 -12.20 17.01
C PRO A 140 -0.22 -11.72 15.66
N SER A 141 -0.57 -10.44 15.51
CA SER A 141 -1.18 -9.93 14.28
C SER A 141 -0.74 -8.50 13.95
N ASN A 142 -0.85 -8.13 12.67
CA ASN A 142 -0.58 -6.76 12.22
C ASN A 142 -1.67 -5.78 12.71
N ILE A 143 -2.90 -6.25 12.93
CA ILE A 143 -3.99 -5.43 13.52
C ILE A 143 -3.62 -5.02 14.95
N GLU A 144 -3.16 -5.97 15.76
CA GLU A 144 -2.73 -5.68 17.12
C GLU A 144 -1.46 -4.81 17.15
N LEU A 145 -0.48 -5.11 16.27
CA LEU A 145 0.72 -4.30 16.15
C LEU A 145 0.39 -2.83 15.84
N GLN A 146 -0.56 -2.58 14.93
CA GLN A 146 -1.00 -1.24 14.57
C GLN A 146 -1.53 -0.43 15.77
N TRP A 147 -2.23 -1.07 16.73
CA TRP A 147 -2.73 -0.38 17.92
C TRP A 147 -1.61 0.21 18.78
N TYR A 148 -0.41 -0.38 18.70
CA TYR A 148 0.76 0.07 19.43
C TYR A 148 1.54 1.20 18.75
N LEU A 149 1.21 1.55 17.50
CA LEU A 149 1.92 2.56 16.70
C LEU A 149 1.44 3.99 17.02
N SER A 150 1.42 4.31 18.31
CA SER A 150 1.11 5.65 18.83
C SER A 150 1.83 5.88 20.16
N LYS A 151 1.93 7.13 20.61
CA LYS A 151 2.57 7.45 21.91
C LYS A 151 1.91 6.75 23.12
N ARG A 152 0.60 6.52 23.07
CA ARG A 152 -0.10 5.77 24.13
C ARG A 152 0.07 4.26 23.91
N GLY A 153 -0.10 3.81 22.67
CA GLY A 153 0.01 2.41 22.30
C GLY A 153 1.38 1.81 22.59
N VAL A 154 2.46 2.58 22.41
CA VAL A 154 3.82 2.07 22.70
C VAL A 154 4.00 1.75 24.19
N ASN A 155 3.34 2.48 25.09
CA ASN A 155 3.36 2.15 26.52
C ASN A 155 2.64 0.81 26.78
N GLU A 156 1.46 0.63 26.17
CA GLU A 156 0.66 -0.60 26.29
C GLU A 156 1.41 -1.82 25.70
N PHE A 157 2.16 -1.62 24.61
CA PHE A 157 3.08 -2.63 24.07
C PHE A 157 4.14 -3.03 25.10
N VAL A 158 4.82 -2.05 25.70
CA VAL A 158 5.89 -2.32 26.67
C VAL A 158 5.34 -3.03 27.91
N GLU A 159 4.20 -2.58 28.44
CA GLU A 159 3.55 -3.20 29.59
C GLU A 159 3.20 -4.67 29.33
N ARG A 160 2.71 -4.99 28.12
CA ARG A 160 2.25 -6.33 27.77
C ARG A 160 3.36 -7.28 27.35
N TYR A 161 4.28 -6.83 26.49
CA TYR A 161 5.26 -7.70 25.83
C TYR A 161 6.68 -7.56 26.40
N ALA A 162 6.99 -6.43 27.00
CA ALA A 162 8.33 -6.12 27.49
C ALA A 162 8.35 -5.57 28.93
N PRO A 163 7.61 -6.13 29.91
CA PRO A 163 7.54 -5.56 31.26
C PRO A 163 8.90 -5.52 31.98
N ASP A 164 9.86 -6.30 31.51
CA ASP A 164 11.23 -6.42 32.01
C ASP A 164 12.27 -5.63 31.21
N TRP A 165 11.85 -4.75 30.29
CA TRP A 165 12.72 -4.00 29.38
C TRP A 165 13.87 -3.23 30.06
N ASN A 166 13.65 -2.79 31.31
CA ASN A 166 14.62 -2.01 32.08
C ASN A 166 15.63 -2.87 32.87
N ARG A 167 15.42 -4.19 33.01
CA ARG A 167 16.25 -5.06 33.86
C ARG A 167 17.69 -5.18 33.39
N ASN A 168 17.93 -5.10 32.08
CA ASN A 168 19.28 -5.18 31.50
C ASN A 168 20.00 -3.83 31.49
N ILE A 169 19.25 -2.73 31.60
CA ILE A 169 19.83 -1.37 31.70
C ILE A 169 20.40 -1.15 33.11
N THR A 170 19.79 -1.76 34.13
CA THR A 170 20.19 -1.59 35.54
C THR A 170 21.34 -2.49 35.99
N LYS A 171 21.76 -3.47 35.18
CA LYS A 171 22.89 -4.36 35.51
C LYS A 171 24.25 -3.85 34.99
N GLY A 172 24.24 -2.79 34.18
CA GLY A 172 25.44 -2.14 33.63
C GLY A 172 25.79 -0.80 34.30
N LEU A 173 25.15 -0.49 35.43
CA LEU A 173 25.48 0.61 36.35
C LEU A 173 25.88 -0.01 37.69
#